data_AF-A0A1M2YI49-F1
#
_entry.id   AF-A0A1M2YI49-F1
#
_cell.length_a   1.000
_cell.length_b   1.000
_cell.length_c   1.000
_cell.angle_alpha   90.00
_cell.angle_beta   90.00
_cell.angle_gamma   90.00
#
_symmetry.space_group_name_H-M   'P 1'
#
loop_
_entity.id
_entity.type
_entity.pdbx_description
1 polymer ?
#
loop_
_entity_poly.entity_id
_entity_poly.type
_entity_poly.pdbx_seq_one_letter_code
_entity_poly.pdbx_strand_id
1 'polypeptide(L)'
;MEDFEVIEYARNSEKIEILKAISYKEPTYIRIESEKKFTVGTILQSDGKEVFEAGAKTGVVSETKSSNGISISTDYDIKYTGGYSKDGKVIYIARTLPKEIEIKGKKLSLINSIGLHHELVEKWLVDDLYQYPYAHEVATKIEKQYVESLGIEWHDYDEAVGKLLHENYEKKLEKSPKDLDLSPYMASNDTAAIKEIRDSVEP
;
A
#
# COMPACT_ATOMS: atom_id res chain seq x y z
N MET A 1 -15.99 -10.04 12.71
CA MET A 1 -15.48 -8.67 12.84
C MET A 1 -14.02 -8.70 12.48
N GLU A 2 -13.57 -7.74 11.69
CA GLU A 2 -12.20 -7.62 11.23
C GLU A 2 -11.46 -6.58 12.07
N ASP A 3 -10.17 -6.81 12.30
CA ASP A 3 -9.31 -5.92 13.08
C ASP A 3 -8.68 -4.88 12.16
N PHE A 4 -8.72 -3.62 12.60
CA PHE A 4 -8.18 -2.45 11.93
C PHE A 4 -7.27 -1.68 12.88
N GLU A 5 -6.06 -1.37 12.42
CA GLU A 5 -5.14 -0.52 13.17
C GLU A 5 -5.36 0.95 12.79
N VAL A 6 -5.58 1.82 13.78
CA VAL A 6 -5.65 3.27 13.58
C VAL A 6 -4.28 3.78 13.14
N ILE A 7 -4.20 4.35 11.95
CA ILE A 7 -2.96 4.90 11.38
C ILE A 7 -2.88 6.41 11.51
N GLU A 8 -4.03 7.10 11.55
CA GLU A 8 -4.11 8.55 11.70
C GLU A 8 -5.47 8.97 12.27
N TYR A 9 -5.51 10.14 12.89
CA TYR A 9 -6.76 10.77 13.32
C TYR A 9 -6.72 12.29 13.14
N ALA A 10 -7.88 12.87 12.85
CA ALA A 10 -8.07 14.31 12.83
C ALA A 10 -9.39 14.67 13.50
N ARG A 11 -9.46 15.85 14.12
CA ARG A 11 -10.68 16.31 14.77
C ARG A 11 -11.39 17.35 13.91
N ASN A 12 -12.67 17.15 13.63
CA ASN A 12 -13.48 18.12 12.90
C ASN A 12 -13.99 19.25 13.81
N SER A 13 -14.65 20.26 13.23
CA SER A 13 -15.23 21.41 13.94
C SER A 13 -16.31 21.04 14.96
N GLU A 14 -16.95 19.88 14.78
CA GLU A 14 -18.00 19.35 15.65
C GLU A 14 -17.44 18.46 16.77
N LYS A 15 -16.11 18.44 16.94
CA LYS A 15 -15.38 17.66 17.95
C LYS A 15 -15.46 16.13 17.73
N ILE A 16 -15.90 15.68 16.57
CA ILE A 16 -15.86 14.28 16.12
C ILE A 16 -14.45 13.98 15.63
N GLU A 17 -13.92 12.85 16.07
CA GLU A 17 -12.67 12.28 15.61
C GLU A 17 -12.93 11.51 14.31
N ILE A 18 -12.20 11.91 13.26
CA ILE A 18 -12.14 11.25 11.97
C ILE A 18 -10.89 10.39 11.98
N LEU A 19 -11.06 9.09 12.14
CA LEU A 19 -9.97 8.13 12.16
C LEU A 19 -9.81 7.51 10.79
N LYS A 20 -8.58 7.11 10.50
CA LYS A 20 -8.23 6.29 9.36
C LYS A 20 -7.58 5.03 9.90
N ALA A 21 -8.08 3.89 9.47
CA ALA A 21 -7.61 2.60 9.96
C ALA A 21 -7.47 1.60 8.83
N ILE A 22 -6.47 0.71 8.95
CA ILE A 22 -6.15 -0.28 7.92
C ILE A 22 -6.14 -1.68 8.54
N SER A 23 -6.75 -2.64 7.84
CA SER A 23 -6.49 -4.06 8.08
C SER A 23 -5.40 -4.56 7.16
N TYR A 24 -4.41 -5.28 7.70
CA TYR A 24 -3.32 -5.85 6.92
C TYR A 24 -3.62 -7.27 6.40
N LYS A 25 -4.65 -7.96 6.88
CA LYS A 25 -4.89 -9.36 6.49
C LYS A 25 -5.40 -9.45 5.05
N GLU A 26 -6.38 -8.62 4.75
CA GLU A 26 -6.82 -8.29 3.41
C GLU A 26 -6.84 -6.76 3.36
N PRO A 27 -5.87 -6.10 2.69
CA PRO A 27 -5.74 -4.65 2.69
C PRO A 27 -7.10 -3.99 2.48
N THR A 28 -7.56 -3.34 3.54
CA THR A 28 -8.83 -2.64 3.61
C THR A 28 -8.62 -1.40 4.46
N TYR A 29 -8.93 -0.26 3.88
CA TYR A 29 -8.85 1.04 4.50
C TYR A 29 -10.26 1.51 4.85
N ILE A 30 -10.46 1.95 6.09
CA ILE A 30 -11.73 2.54 6.53
C ILE A 30 -11.50 3.93 7.11
N ARG A 31 -12.46 4.82 6.82
CA ARG A 31 -12.62 6.07 7.54
C ARG A 31 -13.70 5.89 8.58
N ILE A 32 -13.43 6.34 9.80
CA ILE A 32 -14.28 6.13 10.97
C ILE A 32 -14.62 7.48 11.57
N GLU A 33 -15.89 7.68 11.90
CA GLU A 33 -16.37 8.81 12.69
C GLU A 33 -16.66 8.34 14.11
N SER A 34 -16.07 9.03 15.09
CA SER A 34 -16.19 8.66 16.50
C SER A 34 -16.19 9.90 17.39
N GLU A 35 -17.00 9.88 18.45
CA GLU A 35 -16.93 10.87 19.54
C GLU A 35 -15.78 10.56 20.53
N LYS A 36 -15.33 9.31 20.56
CA LYS A 36 -14.21 8.84 21.36
C LYS A 36 -12.88 9.17 20.69
N LYS A 37 -11.90 9.55 21.51
CA LYS A 37 -10.50 9.75 21.12
C LYS A 37 -9.73 8.45 21.05
N PHE A 38 -8.86 8.37 20.06
CA PHE A 38 -7.97 7.23 19.83
C PHE A 38 -6.53 7.70 19.64
N THR A 39 -5.61 6.75 19.74
CA THR A 39 -4.20 6.96 19.40
C THR A 39 -3.83 6.08 18.21
N VAL A 40 -2.86 6.53 17.42
CA VAL A 40 -2.25 5.69 16.39
C VAL A 40 -1.75 4.38 17.02
N GLY A 41 -1.98 3.27 16.33
CA GLY A 41 -1.70 1.91 16.81
C GLY A 41 -2.83 1.25 17.60
N THR A 42 -3.94 1.96 17.87
CA THR A 42 -5.10 1.32 18.49
C THR A 42 -5.71 0.31 17.53
N ILE A 43 -5.97 -0.91 18.02
CA ILE A 43 -6.70 -1.94 17.26
C ILE A 43 -8.20 -1.80 17.54
N LEU A 44 -8.96 -1.61 16.47
CA LEU A 44 -10.41 -1.52 16.47
C LEU A 44 -11.00 -2.70 15.70
N GLN A 45 -12.22 -3.08 16.03
CA GLN A 45 -12.93 -4.13 15.32
C GLN A 45 -14.09 -3.53 14.55
N SER A 46 -14.32 -3.98 13.31
CA SER A 46 -15.43 -3.51 12.49
C SER A 46 -16.26 -4.67 11.94
N ASP A 47 -17.56 -4.43 11.79
CA ASP A 47 -18.49 -5.30 11.05
C ASP A 47 -18.83 -4.76 9.64
N GLY A 48 -18.15 -3.70 9.22
CA GLY A 48 -18.36 -2.99 7.96
C GLY A 48 -19.29 -1.79 8.06
N LYS A 49 -19.94 -1.54 9.21
CA LYS A 49 -20.76 -0.36 9.45
C LYS A 49 -20.44 0.30 10.78
N GLU A 50 -20.25 -0.50 11.81
CA GLU A 50 -19.98 -0.05 13.17
C GLU A 50 -18.57 -0.45 13.58
N VAL A 51 -17.98 0.38 14.44
CA VAL A 51 -16.64 0.16 14.98
C VAL A 51 -16.73 -0.05 16.47
N PHE A 52 -15.94 -1.02 16.95
CA PHE A 52 -15.94 -1.49 18.32
C PHE A 52 -14.52 -1.50 18.89
N GLU A 53 -14.41 -1.20 20.17
CA GLU A 53 -13.18 -1.39 20.95
C GLU A 53 -13.55 -2.19 22.20
N ALA A 54 -12.86 -3.32 22.42
CA ALA A 54 -13.18 -4.25 23.51
C ALA A 54 -14.67 -4.64 23.59
N GLY A 55 -15.33 -4.76 22.42
CA GLY A 55 -16.75 -5.15 22.30
C GLY A 55 -17.78 -4.03 22.51
N ALA A 56 -17.35 -2.81 22.86
CA ALA A 56 -18.24 -1.65 22.96
C ALA A 56 -18.23 -0.85 21.66
N LYS A 57 -19.41 -0.43 21.16
CA LYS A 57 -19.51 0.45 19.99
C LYS A 57 -18.86 1.80 20.31
N THR A 58 -17.96 2.24 19.44
CA THR A 58 -17.19 3.48 19.60
C THR A 58 -17.29 4.41 18.40
N GLY A 59 -17.69 3.92 17.23
CA GLY A 59 -17.82 4.75 16.04
C GLY A 59 -18.60 4.09 14.91
N VAL A 60 -18.63 4.76 13.76
CA VAL A 60 -19.26 4.29 12.53
C VAL A 60 -18.29 4.45 11.36
N VAL A 61 -18.37 3.53 10.41
CA VAL A 61 -17.58 3.58 9.17
C VAL A 61 -18.26 4.57 8.22
N SER A 62 -17.53 5.60 7.78
CA SER A 62 -18.01 6.60 6.81
C SER A 62 -17.47 6.36 5.39
N GLU A 63 -16.35 5.65 5.24
CA GLU A 63 -15.78 5.29 3.95
C GLU A 63 -15.08 3.93 4.05
N THR A 64 -15.07 3.16 2.96
CA THR A 64 -14.31 1.91 2.85
C THR A 64 -13.66 1.83 1.48
N LYS A 65 -12.35 1.59 1.45
CA LYS A 65 -11.58 1.19 0.26
C LYS A 65 -11.05 -0.21 0.53
N SER A 66 -11.19 -1.12 -0.43
CA SER A 66 -10.75 -2.51 -0.28
C SER A 66 -9.88 -2.90 -1.47
N SER A 67 -8.95 -3.81 -1.24
CA SER A 67 -8.22 -4.50 -2.30
C SER A 67 -9.14 -5.30 -3.24
N ASN A 68 -10.36 -5.63 -2.79
CA ASN A 68 -11.40 -6.21 -3.64
C ASN A 68 -11.81 -5.24 -4.76
N GLY A 69 -11.63 -5.69 -6.01
CA GLY A 69 -11.94 -4.90 -7.20
C GLY A 69 -10.76 -4.11 -7.76
N ILE A 70 -9.58 -4.20 -7.13
CA ILE A 70 -8.32 -3.69 -7.68
C ILE A 70 -7.80 -4.66 -8.74
N SER A 71 -7.40 -4.14 -9.90
CA SER A 71 -6.78 -4.92 -10.95
C SER A 71 -5.27 -4.98 -10.74
N ILE A 72 -4.67 -6.15 -10.91
CA ILE A 72 -3.22 -6.34 -10.90
C ILE A 72 -2.75 -6.57 -12.33
N SER A 73 -1.77 -5.80 -12.78
CA SER A 73 -1.09 -6.04 -14.05
C SER A 73 0.38 -6.36 -13.82
N THR A 74 0.85 -7.40 -14.50
CA THR A 74 2.26 -7.81 -14.54
C THR A 74 2.82 -7.74 -15.96
N ASP A 75 2.27 -6.85 -16.80
CA ASP A 75 2.55 -6.81 -18.24
C ASP A 75 3.49 -5.66 -18.66
N TYR A 76 3.90 -4.83 -17.70
CA TYR A 76 4.64 -3.59 -17.91
C TYR A 76 5.99 -3.58 -17.18
N ASP A 77 6.93 -2.84 -17.73
CA ASP A 77 8.18 -2.48 -17.06
C ASP A 77 7.93 -1.32 -16.08
N ILE A 78 8.34 -1.52 -14.82
CA ILE A 78 8.20 -0.54 -13.73
C ILE A 78 9.55 -0.42 -13.05
N LYS A 79 10.12 0.78 -12.92
CA LYS A 79 11.48 0.96 -12.38
C LYS A 79 11.61 0.51 -10.93
N TYR A 80 10.68 0.91 -10.07
CA TYR A 80 10.70 0.62 -8.64
C TYR A 80 10.00 -0.69 -8.26
N THR A 81 10.01 -1.69 -9.15
CA THR A 81 9.37 -3.02 -8.98
C THR A 81 7.84 -3.04 -8.86
N GLY A 82 7.26 -2.03 -8.22
CA GLY A 82 5.84 -1.80 -8.08
C GLY A 82 5.49 -0.35 -8.46
N GLY A 83 4.20 -0.13 -8.66
CA GLY A 83 3.62 1.18 -8.87
C GLY A 83 2.10 1.07 -9.00
N TYR A 84 1.44 2.22 -9.13
CA TYR A 84 0.00 2.29 -9.28
C TYR A 84 -0.41 3.26 -10.38
N SER A 85 -1.56 3.00 -10.97
CA SER A 85 -2.25 3.94 -11.86
C SER A 85 -2.67 5.20 -11.10
N LYS A 86 -2.75 6.32 -11.83
CA LYS A 86 -3.18 7.63 -11.28
C LYS A 86 -4.55 7.58 -10.59
N ASP A 87 -5.47 6.74 -11.07
CA ASP A 87 -6.80 6.59 -10.45
C ASP A 87 -6.86 5.51 -9.38
N GLY A 88 -5.74 4.81 -9.12
CA GLY A 88 -5.60 3.78 -8.10
C GLY A 88 -6.36 2.48 -8.39
N LYS A 89 -6.89 2.27 -9.60
CA LYS A 89 -7.64 1.05 -9.93
C LYS A 89 -6.78 -0.12 -10.40
N VAL A 90 -5.60 0.19 -10.93
CA VAL A 90 -4.60 -0.78 -11.36
C VAL A 90 -3.34 -0.64 -10.53
N ILE A 91 -2.88 -1.74 -9.95
CA ILE A 91 -1.54 -1.88 -9.38
C ILE A 91 -0.66 -2.61 -10.37
N TYR A 92 0.52 -2.07 -10.62
CA TYR A 92 1.52 -2.59 -11.52
C TYR A 92 2.62 -3.28 -10.73
N ILE A 93 2.94 -4.51 -11.10
CA ILE A 93 4.17 -5.18 -10.67
C ILE A 93 5.02 -5.38 -11.92
N ALA A 94 6.32 -5.07 -11.83
CA ALA A 94 7.20 -5.16 -12.98
C ALA A 94 7.16 -6.58 -13.58
N ARG A 95 6.91 -6.68 -14.90
CA ARG A 95 6.77 -7.94 -15.65
C ARG A 95 8.01 -8.86 -15.58
N THR A 96 9.14 -8.27 -15.24
CA THR A 96 10.46 -8.89 -15.10
C THR A 96 10.64 -9.60 -13.75
N LEU A 97 9.77 -9.35 -12.78
CA LEU A 97 9.83 -9.96 -11.46
C LEU A 97 9.17 -11.34 -11.45
N PRO A 98 9.66 -12.26 -10.60
CA PRO A 98 8.90 -13.45 -10.29
C PRO A 98 7.62 -13.08 -9.54
N LYS A 99 6.54 -13.84 -9.72
CA LYS A 99 5.28 -13.61 -8.99
C LYS A 99 5.39 -14.02 -7.52
N GLU A 100 6.24 -15.00 -7.24
CA GLU A 100 6.51 -15.52 -5.91
C GLU A 100 8.01 -15.68 -5.72
N ILE A 101 8.46 -15.47 -4.49
CA ILE A 101 9.82 -15.78 -4.05
C ILE A 101 9.77 -16.78 -2.90
N GLU A 102 10.90 -17.45 -2.66
CA GLU A 102 11.07 -18.32 -1.51
C GLU A 102 12.18 -17.78 -0.62
N ILE A 103 11.86 -17.57 0.66
CA ILE A 103 12.80 -17.10 1.68
C ILE A 103 12.82 -18.15 2.79
N LYS A 104 13.97 -18.80 2.99
CA LYS A 104 14.17 -19.83 4.03
C LYS A 104 13.07 -20.91 4.02
N GLY A 105 12.68 -21.38 2.83
CA GLY A 105 11.65 -22.42 2.66
C GLY A 105 10.20 -21.92 2.77
N LYS A 106 9.98 -20.61 2.90
CA LYS A 106 8.65 -20.00 2.95
C LYS A 106 8.37 -19.26 1.65
N LYS A 107 7.24 -19.58 1.03
CA LYS A 107 6.78 -18.90 -0.18
C LYS A 107 6.08 -17.59 0.18
N LEU A 108 6.36 -16.57 -0.61
CA LEU A 108 5.75 -15.26 -0.49
C LEU A 108 5.38 -14.73 -1.88
N SER A 109 4.17 -14.17 -2.00
CA SER A 109 3.67 -13.54 -3.23
C SER A 109 4.08 -12.06 -3.27
N LEU A 110 4.80 -11.65 -4.32
CA LEU A 110 5.15 -10.25 -4.54
C LEU A 110 3.94 -9.41 -4.96
N ILE A 111 2.93 -10.05 -5.56
CA ILE A 111 1.64 -9.38 -5.83
C ILE A 111 0.99 -8.96 -4.51
N ASN A 112 1.05 -9.83 -3.50
CA ASN A 112 0.47 -9.50 -2.21
C ASN A 112 1.35 -8.49 -1.46
N SER A 113 2.64 -8.76 -1.25
CA SER A 113 3.49 -7.89 -0.43
C SER A 113 3.67 -6.51 -1.07
N ILE A 114 4.31 -6.44 -2.23
CA ILE A 114 4.58 -5.18 -2.94
C ILE A 114 3.24 -4.60 -3.43
N GLY A 115 2.42 -5.38 -4.13
CA GLY A 115 1.23 -4.83 -4.78
C GLY A 115 0.13 -4.40 -3.83
N LEU A 116 -0.37 -5.33 -3.00
CA LEU A 116 -1.57 -5.07 -2.18
C LEU A 116 -1.24 -4.40 -0.84
N HIS A 117 -0.12 -4.75 -0.19
CA HIS A 117 0.19 -4.25 1.14
C HIS A 117 1.06 -2.99 1.12
N HIS A 118 1.87 -2.80 0.06
CA HIS A 118 2.67 -1.58 -0.11
C HIS A 118 2.00 -0.60 -1.08
N GLU A 119 2.00 -0.87 -2.39
CA GLU A 119 1.59 0.08 -3.44
C GLU A 119 0.15 0.58 -3.26
N LEU A 120 -0.80 -0.33 -3.01
CA LEU A 120 -2.21 0.02 -2.85
C LEU A 120 -2.45 0.88 -1.59
N VAL A 121 -1.81 0.54 -0.48
CA VAL A 121 -1.92 1.29 0.77
C VAL A 121 -1.33 2.68 0.61
N GLU A 122 -0.14 2.78 -0.01
CA GLU A 122 0.48 4.06 -0.31
C GLU A 122 -0.44 4.93 -1.17
N LYS A 123 -1.03 4.35 -2.23
CA LYS A 123 -1.97 5.06 -3.11
C LYS A 123 -3.19 5.58 -2.35
N TRP A 124 -3.80 4.79 -1.48
CA TRP A 124 -4.96 5.24 -0.70
C TRP A 124 -4.65 6.45 0.18
N LEU A 125 -3.44 6.51 0.73
CA LEU A 125 -3.00 7.62 1.55
C LEU A 125 -2.65 8.86 0.70
N VAL A 126 -1.97 8.68 -0.42
CA VAL A 126 -1.71 9.77 -1.37
C VAL A 126 -3.02 10.39 -1.87
N ASP A 127 -4.03 9.58 -2.18
CA ASP A 127 -5.37 10.05 -2.58
C ASP A 127 -6.09 10.82 -1.47
N ASP A 128 -5.79 10.48 -0.23
CA ASP A 128 -6.27 11.17 0.96
C ASP A 128 -5.40 12.39 1.33
N LEU A 129 -4.56 12.85 0.38
CA LEU A 129 -3.69 14.02 0.45
C LEU A 129 -2.55 13.92 1.49
N TYR A 130 -2.19 12.71 1.89
CA TYR A 130 -0.97 12.52 2.68
C TYR A 130 0.27 12.83 1.85
N GLN A 131 1.28 13.36 2.52
CA GLN A 131 2.59 13.53 1.90
C GLN A 131 3.18 12.16 1.58
N TYR A 132 3.73 12.00 0.38
CA TYR A 132 4.27 10.74 -0.11
C TYR A 132 5.22 10.05 0.89
N PRO A 133 6.20 10.73 1.53
CA PRO A 133 7.09 10.04 2.48
C PRO A 133 6.37 9.39 3.66
N TYR A 134 5.31 10.02 4.16
CA TYR A 134 4.50 9.47 5.24
C TYR A 134 3.61 8.32 4.75
N ALA A 135 2.99 8.46 3.58
CA ALA A 135 2.23 7.39 2.96
C ALA A 135 3.10 6.13 2.76
N HIS A 136 4.32 6.32 2.29
CA HIS A 136 5.32 5.27 2.10
C HIS A 136 5.69 4.57 3.41
N GLU A 137 5.94 5.32 4.49
CA GLU A 137 6.25 4.75 5.80
C GLU A 137 5.12 3.85 6.34
N VAL A 138 3.87 4.30 6.21
CA VAL A 138 2.70 3.49 6.61
C VAL A 138 2.57 2.25 5.74
N ALA A 139 2.73 2.39 4.42
CA ALA A 139 2.70 1.27 3.48
C ALA A 139 3.76 0.21 3.81
N THR A 140 5.02 0.62 4.04
CA THR A 140 6.11 -0.30 4.46
C THR A 140 5.78 -1.00 5.77
N LYS A 141 5.14 -0.32 6.73
CA LYS A 141 4.71 -0.96 7.98
C LYS A 141 3.65 -2.04 7.74
N ILE A 142 2.66 -1.79 6.87
CA ILE A 142 1.61 -2.76 6.55
C ILE A 142 2.18 -3.96 5.77
N GLU A 143 3.08 -3.70 4.82
CA GLU A 143 3.83 -4.74 4.13
C GLU A 143 4.64 -5.61 5.11
N LYS A 144 5.34 -4.97 6.04
CA LYS A 144 6.09 -5.67 7.09
C LYS A 144 5.19 -6.57 7.94
N GLN A 145 4.05 -6.08 8.39
CA GLN A 145 3.09 -6.88 9.17
C GLN A 145 2.61 -8.09 8.37
N TYR A 146 2.35 -7.93 7.08
CA TYR A 146 1.99 -9.05 6.19
C TYR A 146 3.12 -10.08 6.08
N VAL A 147 4.34 -9.65 5.78
CA VAL A 147 5.52 -10.51 5.66
C VAL A 147 5.77 -11.30 6.96
N GLU A 148 5.75 -10.60 8.09
CA GLU A 148 5.96 -11.21 9.42
C GLU A 148 4.83 -12.15 9.81
N SER A 149 3.58 -11.92 9.34
CA SER A 149 2.46 -12.85 9.56
C SER A 149 2.65 -14.21 8.86
N LEU A 150 3.46 -14.26 7.80
CA LEU A 150 3.90 -15.51 7.14
C LEU A 150 5.08 -16.16 7.90
N GLY A 151 5.56 -15.52 8.96
CA GLY A 151 6.73 -15.87 9.75
C GLY A 151 8.04 -15.69 8.98
N ILE A 152 8.08 -14.79 8.00
CA ILE A 152 9.32 -14.39 7.33
C ILE A 152 9.86 -13.19 8.11
N GLU A 153 11.15 -13.21 8.46
CA GLU A 153 11.78 -12.07 9.11
C GLU A 153 11.88 -10.91 8.11
N TRP A 154 11.49 -9.70 8.55
CA TRP A 154 11.51 -8.52 7.69
C TRP A 154 12.86 -8.29 7.02
N HIS A 155 13.96 -8.52 7.73
CA HIS A 155 15.30 -8.34 7.19
C HIS A 155 15.60 -9.26 5.99
N ASP A 156 15.20 -10.54 6.05
CA ASP A 156 15.43 -11.48 4.94
C ASP A 156 14.58 -11.10 3.72
N TYR A 157 13.39 -10.57 3.96
CA TYR A 157 12.50 -10.06 2.92
C TYR A 157 13.06 -8.81 2.25
N ASP A 158 13.46 -7.82 3.04
CA ASP A 158 14.03 -6.55 2.59
C ASP A 158 15.31 -6.78 1.77
N GLU A 159 16.17 -7.71 2.18
CA GLU A 159 17.36 -8.10 1.40
C GLU A 159 16.97 -8.74 0.05
N ALA A 160 16.03 -9.69 0.07
CA ALA A 160 15.60 -10.40 -1.15
C ALA A 160 14.92 -9.45 -2.15
N VAL A 161 14.00 -8.60 -1.69
CA VAL A 161 13.31 -7.63 -2.53
C VAL A 161 14.23 -6.48 -2.94
N GLY A 162 15.12 -6.02 -2.07
CA GLY A 162 16.12 -5.00 -2.40
C GLY A 162 17.06 -5.44 -3.53
N LYS A 163 17.45 -6.73 -3.56
CA LYS A 163 18.19 -7.30 -4.69
C LYS A 163 17.38 -7.26 -5.99
N LEU A 164 16.12 -7.67 -5.94
CA LEU A 164 15.22 -7.64 -7.11
C LEU A 164 15.01 -6.20 -7.61
N LEU A 165 14.86 -5.24 -6.70
CA LEU A 165 14.74 -3.82 -7.01
C LEU A 165 15.98 -3.32 -7.73
N HIS A 166 17.17 -3.61 -7.21
CA HIS A 166 18.42 -3.20 -7.83
C HIS A 166 18.56 -3.79 -9.25
N GLU A 167 18.39 -5.10 -9.41
CA GLU A 167 18.47 -5.78 -10.71
C GLU A 167 17.42 -5.27 -11.70
N ASN A 168 16.23 -4.93 -11.22
CA ASN A 168 15.15 -4.42 -12.05
C ASN A 168 15.40 -2.97 -12.48
N TYR A 169 15.90 -2.12 -11.58
CA TYR A 169 16.15 -0.71 -11.85
C TYR A 169 17.21 -0.49 -12.94
N GLU A 170 18.22 -1.37 -13.00
CA GLU A 170 19.27 -1.35 -14.04
C GLU A 170 18.76 -1.70 -15.44
N LYS A 171 17.59 -2.37 -15.55
CA LYS A 171 17.03 -2.75 -16.86
C LYS A 171 16.48 -1.52 -17.57
N LYS A 172 16.70 -1.49 -18.89
CA LYS A 172 16.10 -0.48 -19.75
C LYS A 172 14.61 -0.77 -19.93
N LEU A 173 13.77 0.25 -19.75
CA LEU A 173 12.33 0.15 -19.98
C LEU A 173 12.04 0.08 -21.47
N GLU A 174 11.17 -0.86 -21.85
CA GLU A 174 10.66 -1.01 -23.21
C GLU A 174 9.16 -0.72 -23.28
N LYS A 175 8.45 -0.97 -22.18
CA LYS A 175 6.99 -0.89 -22.12
C LYS A 175 6.51 -0.40 -20.76
N SER A 176 6.27 0.90 -20.60
CA SER A 176 5.70 1.49 -19.40
C SER A 176 4.19 1.78 -19.51
N PRO A 177 3.43 1.72 -18.41
CA PRO A 177 2.00 2.06 -18.43
C PRO A 177 1.81 3.57 -18.64
N LYS A 178 0.88 3.94 -19.52
CA LYS A 178 0.55 5.34 -19.83
C LYS A 178 -0.01 6.14 -18.64
N ASP A 179 -0.63 5.46 -17.71
CA ASP A 179 -1.32 6.02 -16.55
C ASP A 179 -0.59 5.76 -15.24
N LEU A 180 0.67 5.28 -15.29
CA LEU A 180 1.52 5.15 -14.12
C LEU A 180 1.61 6.49 -13.38
N ASP A 181 1.36 6.47 -12.07
CA ASP A 181 1.57 7.62 -11.20
C ASP A 181 3.07 7.84 -11.01
N LEU A 182 3.50 9.08 -11.20
CA LEU A 182 4.91 9.46 -11.13
C LEU A 182 5.30 10.07 -9.78
N SER A 183 4.35 10.20 -8.84
CA SER A 183 4.57 10.77 -7.51
C SER A 183 5.75 10.12 -6.77
N PRO A 184 5.94 8.79 -6.77
CA PRO A 184 7.11 8.15 -6.16
C PRO A 184 8.45 8.69 -6.68
N TYR A 185 8.58 8.78 -8.00
CA TYR A 185 9.79 9.22 -8.67
C TYR A 185 10.04 10.72 -8.50
N MET A 186 8.96 11.52 -8.41
CA MET A 186 9.08 12.95 -8.12
C MET A 186 9.56 13.18 -6.69
N ALA A 187 9.05 12.42 -5.72
CA ALA A 187 9.46 12.52 -4.32
C ALA A 187 10.92 12.12 -4.10
N SER A 188 11.43 11.15 -4.86
CA SER A 188 12.85 10.74 -4.85
C SER A 188 13.77 11.61 -5.72
N ASN A 189 13.22 12.59 -6.47
CA ASN A 189 13.92 13.39 -7.47
C ASN A 189 14.61 12.55 -8.57
N ASP A 190 14.04 11.39 -8.91
CA ASP A 190 14.59 10.48 -9.93
C ASP A 190 14.19 10.91 -11.36
N THR A 191 14.81 12.01 -11.79
CA THR A 191 14.55 12.60 -13.11
C THR A 191 14.95 11.68 -14.27
N ALA A 192 15.91 10.77 -14.06
CA ALA A 192 16.34 9.79 -15.04
C ALA A 192 15.26 8.74 -15.28
N ALA A 193 14.73 8.15 -14.21
CA ALA A 193 13.61 7.21 -14.30
C ALA A 193 12.37 7.87 -14.93
N ILE A 194 12.03 9.10 -14.53
CA ILE A 194 10.89 9.84 -15.10
C ILE A 194 11.05 10.00 -16.62
N LYS A 195 12.24 10.37 -17.08
CA LYS A 195 12.52 10.51 -18.51
C LYS A 195 12.36 9.18 -19.23
N GLU A 196 12.95 8.12 -18.69
CA GLU A 196 12.91 6.79 -19.30
C GLU A 196 11.49 6.21 -19.36
N ILE A 197 10.68 6.40 -18.31
CA ILE A 197 9.27 6.00 -18.30
C ILE A 197 8.52 6.71 -19.43
N ARG A 198 8.71 8.02 -19.58
CA ARG A 198 8.06 8.81 -20.65
C ARG A 198 8.46 8.35 -22.05
N ASP A 199 9.73 8.00 -22.24
CA ASP A 199 10.26 7.54 -23.53
C ASP A 199 9.80 6.12 -23.90
N SER A 200 9.27 5.36 -22.92
CA SER A 200 8.86 3.95 -23.08
C SER A 200 7.36 3.71 -22.86
N VAL A 201 6.56 4.77 -22.74
CA VAL A 201 5.09 4.66 -22.62
C VAL A 201 4.55 3.90 -23.84
N GLU A 202 3.76 2.86 -23.58
CA GLU A 202 3.04 2.14 -24.63
C GLU A 202 2.15 3.13 -25.43
N PRO A 203 2.26 3.17 -26.77
CA PRO A 203 1.51 4.10 -27.61
C PRO A 203 -0.02 3.92 -27.54
#